data_AF-A0A7S3UMX6-F1
#
_entry.id   AF-A0A7S3UMX6-F1
#
_cell.length_a   1.000
_cell.length_b   1.000
_cell.length_c   1.000
_cell.angle_alpha   90.00
_cell.angle_beta   90.00
_cell.angle_gamma   90.00
#
_symmetry.space_group_name_H-M   'P 1'
#
loop_
_entity.id
_entity.type
_entity.pdbx_description
1 polymer ?
#
loop_
_entity_poly.entity_id
_entity_poly.type
_entity_poly.pdbx_seq_one_letter_code
_entity_poly.pdbx_strand_id
1 'polypeptide(L)'
;RNKAFESFKVQKEMSLGLSMDHLSKIFRVCGNDDQLSLRVEAGQETIFLAFEDEKAKTDKLAELKLMELEQEPLGIGDMDYDATIKMPCAEFQKMTRDLGQNGYG
;
A
#
# COMPACT_ATOMS: atom_id res chain seq x y z
N ARG A 1 -4.51 -8.66 -12.51
CA ARG A 1 -3.68 -7.99 -11.48
C ARG A 1 -3.16 -6.61 -11.91
N ASN A 2 -3.11 -6.28 -13.20
CA ASN A 2 -2.64 -4.99 -13.76
C ASN A 2 -3.74 -3.95 -14.05
N LYS A 3 -5.03 -4.28 -13.87
CA LYS A 3 -6.15 -3.36 -14.18
C LYS A 3 -6.25 -2.13 -13.27
N ALA A 4 -5.48 -2.11 -12.17
CA ALA A 4 -5.42 -1.01 -11.22
C ALA A 4 -4.37 0.05 -11.60
N PHE A 5 -3.58 -0.18 -12.65
CA PHE A 5 -2.55 0.73 -13.13
C PHE A 5 -2.85 1.13 -14.58
N GLU A 6 -2.65 2.41 -14.90
CA GLU A 6 -2.72 2.90 -16.27
C GLU A 6 -1.57 2.33 -17.12
N SER A 7 -0.35 2.30 -16.55
CA SER A 7 0.83 1.69 -17.15
C SER A 7 1.52 0.78 -16.15
N PHE A 8 1.84 -0.45 -16.59
CA PHE A 8 2.52 -1.44 -15.76
C PHE A 8 3.48 -2.27 -16.59
N LYS A 9 4.77 -2.19 -16.28
CA LYS A 9 5.83 -2.97 -16.93
C LYS A 9 6.80 -3.49 -15.87
N VAL A 10 6.90 -4.82 -15.77
CA VAL A 10 7.85 -5.51 -14.87
C VAL A 10 8.60 -6.54 -15.69
N GLN A 11 9.92 -6.49 -15.68
CA GLN A 11 10.77 -7.44 -16.42
C GLN A 11 10.98 -8.75 -15.66
N LYS A 12 11.13 -8.66 -14.34
CA LYS A 12 11.35 -9.78 -13.44
C LYS A 12 10.61 -9.53 -12.15
N GLU A 13 9.98 -10.58 -11.61
CA GLU A 13 9.33 -10.52 -10.31
C GLU A 13 10.35 -10.21 -9.20
N MET A 14 10.00 -9.29 -8.30
CA MET A 14 10.86 -8.84 -7.22
C MET A 14 10.03 -8.44 -5.99
N SER A 15 10.61 -8.63 -4.82
CA SER A 15 10.05 -8.16 -3.55
C SER A 15 10.67 -6.80 -3.20
N LEU A 16 9.83 -5.84 -2.82
CA LEU A 16 10.26 -4.50 -2.42
C LEU A 16 9.87 -4.28 -0.96
N GLY A 17 10.85 -4.25 -0.06
CA GLY A 17 10.61 -3.92 1.34
C GLY A 17 10.47 -2.41 1.50
N LEU A 18 9.30 -1.94 1.94
CA LEU A 18 9.01 -0.52 2.08
C LEU A 18 8.63 -0.19 3.53
N SER A 19 9.17 0.90 4.05
CA SER A 19 8.70 1.48 5.31
C SER A 19 7.35 2.17 5.09
N MET A 20 6.30 1.64 5.71
CA MET A 20 4.96 2.25 5.63
C MET A 20 4.93 3.65 6.25
N ASP A 21 5.74 3.90 7.28
CA ASP A 21 5.86 5.21 7.91
C ASP A 21 6.43 6.24 6.93
N HIS A 22 7.52 5.91 6.23
CA HIS A 22 8.10 6.81 5.23
C HIS A 22 7.17 7.00 4.04
N LEU A 23 6.55 5.92 3.56
CA LEU A 23 5.60 5.98 2.45
C LEU A 23 4.39 6.87 2.78
N SER A 24 3.86 6.78 4.00
CA SER A 24 2.75 7.63 4.44
C SER A 24 3.11 9.12 4.50
N LYS A 25 4.36 9.46 4.87
CA LYS A 25 4.84 10.84 4.90
C LYS A 25 4.94 11.43 3.50
N ILE A 26 5.40 10.63 2.54
CA ILE A 26 5.46 11.04 1.13
C ILE A 26 4.05 11.29 0.60
N PHE A 27 3.11 10.38 0.84
CA PHE A 27 1.75 10.56 0.34
C PHE A 27 1.02 11.78 0.92
N ARG A 28 1.44 12.31 2.08
CA ARG A 28 0.85 13.55 2.64
C ARG A 28 1.17 14.81 1.84
N VAL A 29 2.23 14.81 1.04
CA VAL A 29 2.63 15.97 0.22
C VAL A 29 2.12 15.88 -1.23
N CYS A 30 1.38 14.82 -1.54
CA CYS A 30 0.81 14.54 -2.85
C CYS A 30 -0.68 14.91 -2.84
N GLY A 31 -1.14 15.52 -3.93
CA GLY A 31 -2.56 15.76 -4.16
C GLY A 31 -3.29 14.44 -4.42
N ASN A 32 -4.59 14.41 -4.09
CA ASN A 32 -5.43 13.24 -4.36
C ASN A 32 -5.59 12.92 -5.86
N ASP A 33 -5.39 13.93 -6.71
CA ASP A 33 -5.51 13.82 -8.17
C ASP A 33 -4.13 13.69 -8.85
N ASP A 34 -3.02 13.66 -8.09
CA ASP A 34 -1.68 13.56 -8.67
C ASP A 34 -1.46 12.18 -9.29
N GLN A 35 -0.81 12.14 -10.46
CA GLN A 35 -0.39 10.88 -11.06
C GLN A 35 0.86 10.36 -10.35
N LEU A 36 0.80 9.14 -9.81
CA LEU A 36 1.93 8.45 -9.18
C LEU A 36 2.57 7.44 -10.14
N SER A 37 3.88 7.56 -10.32
CA SER A 37 4.72 6.57 -11.02
C SER A 37 5.77 5.97 -10.09
N LEU A 38 5.85 4.65 -10.05
CA LEU A 38 6.85 3.89 -9.29
C LEU A 38 7.92 3.34 -10.24
N ARG A 39 9.20 3.56 -9.92
CA ARG A 39 10.34 3.05 -10.71
C ARG A 39 11.40 2.46 -9.80
N VAL A 40 11.89 1.29 -10.16
CA VAL A 40 13.00 0.60 -9.50
C VAL A 40 13.79 -0.16 -10.55
N GLU A 41 15.11 -0.08 -10.47
CA GLU A 41 16.01 -0.85 -11.32
C GLU A 41 16.44 -2.15 -10.64
N ALA A 42 16.71 -3.18 -11.44
CA ALA A 42 17.13 -4.47 -10.89
C ALA A 42 18.48 -4.33 -10.16
N GLY A 43 18.53 -4.78 -8.90
CA GLY A 43 19.72 -4.71 -8.07
C GLY A 43 19.92 -3.38 -7.34
N GLN A 44 19.00 -2.42 -7.47
CA GLN A 44 19.05 -1.20 -6.67
C GLN A 44 18.33 -1.36 -5.33
N GLU A 45 18.87 -0.71 -4.30
CA GLU A 45 18.29 -0.61 -2.95
C GLU A 45 17.35 0.60 -2.80
N THR A 46 17.01 1.28 -3.89
CA THR A 46 16.19 2.50 -3.86
C THR A 46 15.05 2.39 -4.85
N ILE A 47 13.86 2.78 -4.41
CA ILE A 47 12.70 3.00 -5.28
C ILE A 47 12.47 4.51 -5.45
N PHE A 48 12.12 4.90 -6.67
CA PHE A 48 11.77 6.25 -7.04
C PHE A 48 10.24 6.36 -7.18
N LEU A 49 9.67 7.38 -6.54
CA LEU A 49 8.27 7.75 -6.64
C LEU A 49 8.21 9.13 -7.31
N ALA A 50 7.65 9.19 -8.51
CA ALA A 50 7.40 10.43 -9.22
C ALA A 50 5.92 10.79 -9.12
N PHE A 51 5.64 12.03 -8.71
CA PHE A 51 4.29 12.59 -8.65
C PHE A 51 4.20 13.74 -9.63
N GLU A 52 3.24 13.65 -10.54
CA GLU A 52 2.99 14.66 -11.57
C GLU A 52 1.63 15.32 -11.30
N ASP A 53 1.67 16.64 -11.09
CA ASP A 53 0.46 17.47 -11.01
C ASP A 53 0.23 18.10 -12.39
N GLU A 54 -0.77 17.59 -13.12
CA GLU A 54 -1.13 18.09 -14.45
C GLU A 54 -1.51 19.57 -14.46
N LYS A 55 -2.01 20.12 -13.34
CA LYS A 55 -2.45 21.51 -13.22
C LYS A 55 -1.29 22.44 -12.94
N ALA A 56 -0.39 22.05 -12.04
CA ALA A 56 0.75 22.88 -11.63
C ALA A 56 1.98 22.74 -12.54
N LYS A 57 2.05 21.70 -13.40
CA LYS A 57 3.24 21.33 -14.19
C LYS A 57 4.49 21.19 -13.32
N THR A 58 4.31 20.67 -12.11
CA THR A 58 5.40 20.43 -11.17
C THR A 58 5.58 18.95 -10.97
N ASP A 59 6.82 18.50 -11.09
CA ASP A 59 7.21 17.12 -10.86
C ASP A 59 7.87 17.02 -9.48
N LYS A 60 7.34 16.17 -8.61
CA LYS A 60 7.97 15.84 -7.32
C LYS A 60 8.58 14.45 -7.42
N LEU A 61 9.86 14.35 -7.10
CA LEU A 61 10.56 13.07 -7.01
C LEU A 61 10.87 12.76 -5.55
N ALA A 62 10.47 11.58 -5.10
CA ALA A 62 10.85 11.04 -3.79
C ALA A 62 11.63 9.74 -3.97
N GLU A 63 12.63 9.56 -3.13
CA GLU A 63 13.49 8.39 -3.10
C GLU A 63 13.31 7.68 -1.76
N LEU A 64 13.07 6.37 -1.79
CA LEU A 64 12.98 5.54 -0.60
C LEU A 64 14.01 4.42 -0.67
N LYS A 65 14.83 4.32 0.39
CA LYS A 65 15.67 3.15 0.59
C LYS A 65 14.81 1.94 0.95
N LEU A 66 15.02 0.86 0.22
CA LEU A 66 14.38 -0.43 0.45
C LEU A 66 14.90 -1.05 1.74
N MET A 67 14.00 -1.77 2.40
CA MET A 67 14.29 -2.56 3.59
C MET A 67 14.49 -4.02 3.18
N GLU A 68 15.35 -4.73 3.90
CA GLU A 68 15.42 -6.18 3.80
C GLU A 68 14.14 -6.80 4.35
N LEU A 69 13.61 -7.79 3.64
CA LEU A 69 12.43 -8.52 4.06
C LEU A 69 12.86 -9.91 4.52
N GLU A 70 12.61 -10.20 5.79
CA GLU A 70 12.60 -11.57 6.28
C GLU A 70 11.25 -12.19 5.90
N GLN A 71 11.21 -12.92 4.79
CA GLN A 71 10.00 -13.63 4.38
C GLN A 71 9.94 -14.99 5.06
N GLU A 72 9.15 -15.09 6.12
CA GLU A 72 8.61 -16.38 6.56
C GLU A 72 7.29 -16.63 5.82
N PRO A 73 7.20 -17.64 4.95
CA PRO A 73 5.93 -17.98 4.33
C PRO A 73 5.00 -18.56 5.39
N LEU A 74 4.08 -17.73 5.89
CA LEU A 74 2.92 -18.18 6.63
C LEU A 74 1.97 -18.85 5.64
N GLY A 75 1.93 -20.19 5.67
CA GLY A 75 0.95 -20.95 4.89
C GLY A 75 -0.45 -20.64 5.39
N ILE A 76 -1.29 -20.05 4.54
CA ILE A 76 -2.73 -19.97 4.79
C ILE A 76 -3.31 -21.29 4.29
N GLY A 77 -3.74 -22.14 5.23
CA GLY A 77 -4.46 -23.37 4.90
C GLY A 77 -5.89 -23.07 4.48
N ASP A 78 -6.52 -24.04 3.81
CA ASP A 78 -7.96 -24.00 3.57
C ASP A 78 -8.68 -24.14 4.92
N MET A 79 -9.53 -23.15 5.24
CA MET A 79 -10.38 -23.16 6.43
C MET A 79 -11.84 -23.16 5.98
N ASP A 80 -12.59 -24.16 6.43
CA ASP A 80 -14.03 -24.13 6.36
C ASP A 80 -14.58 -23.22 7.47
N TYR A 81 -15.39 -22.24 7.10
CA TYR A 81 -16.02 -21.32 8.04
C TYR A 81 -17.50 -21.68 8.20
N ASP A 82 -17.96 -21.83 9.45
CA ASP A 82 -19.37 -22.12 9.76
C ASP A 82 -20.33 -21.02 9.28
N ALA A 83 -19.85 -19.78 9.18
CA ALA A 83 -20.63 -18.64 8.71
C ALA A 83 -19.74 -17.60 7.99
N THR A 84 -20.30 -16.97 6.97
CA THR A 84 -19.70 -15.80 6.29
C THR A 84 -20.76 -14.70 6.20
N ILE A 85 -20.45 -13.53 6.76
CA ILE A 85 -21.37 -12.39 6.79
C ILE A 85 -20.77 -11.23 6.00
N LYS A 86 -21.60 -10.57 5.18
CA LYS A 86 -21.25 -9.32 4.49
C LYS A 86 -22.07 -8.19 5.12
N MET A 87 -21.41 -7.11 5.51
CA MET A 87 -22.06 -5.93 6.08
C MET A 87 -21.30 -4.65 5.72
N PRO A 88 -21.91 -3.46 5.86
CA PRO A 88 -21.23 -2.20 5.61
C PRO A 88 -20.02 -2.01 6.54
N CYS A 89 -18.84 -1.68 5.99
CA CYS A 89 -17.63 -1.46 6.77
C CYS A 89 -17.79 -0.37 7.83
N ALA A 90 -18.57 0.67 7.53
CA ALA A 90 -18.85 1.76 8.45
C ALA A 90 -19.61 1.28 9.71
N GLU A 91 -20.57 0.37 9.55
CA GLU A 91 -21.30 -0.21 10.68
C GLU A 91 -20.40 -1.12 11.52
N PHE A 92 -19.63 -2.00 10.88
CA PHE A 92 -18.66 -2.86 11.57
C PHE A 92 -17.63 -2.05 12.36
N GLN A 93 -17.11 -0.97 11.77
CA GLN A 93 -16.17 -0.06 12.45
C GLN A 93 -16.80 0.62 13.66
N LYS A 94 -18.07 1.03 13.57
CA LYS A 94 -18.80 1.61 14.70
C LYS A 94 -18.96 0.58 15.82
N MET A 95 -19.45 -0.62 15.49
CA MET A 95 -19.63 -1.70 16.46
C MET A 95 -18.32 -2.05 17.19
N THR A 96 -17.21 -2.20 16.46
CA THR A 96 -15.90 -2.53 17.07
C THR A 96 -15.39 -1.43 17.99
N ARG A 97 -15.60 -0.15 17.64
CA ARG A 97 -15.26 0.99 18.52
C ARG A 97 -16.12 1.04 19.78
N ASP A 98 -17.43 0.85 19.63
CA ASP A 98 -18.38 0.88 20.74
C ASP A 98 -18.10 -0.28 21.71
N LEU A 99 -17.79 -1.47 21.20
CA LEU A 99 -17.42 -2.63 22.02
C LEU A 99 -16.08 -2.42 22.76
N GLY A 100 -15.08 -1.84 22.10
CA GLY A 100 -13.78 -1.55 22.71
C GLY A 100 -13.85 -0.53 23.86
N GLN A 101 -14.78 0.42 23.80
CA GLN A 101 -14.98 1.42 24.87
C GLN A 101 -15.76 0.89 26.07
N ASN A 102 -16.65 -0.10 25.85
CA ASN A 102 -17.52 -0.64 26.89
C ASN A 102 -16.91 -1.81 27.70
N GLY A 103 -15.62 -2.11 27.51
CA GLY A 103 -14.86 -2.92 28.49
C GLY A 103 -15.16 -4.42 28.50
N TYR A 104 -15.06 -5.08 27.35
CA TYR A 104 -14.75 -6.52 27.29
C TYR A 104 -13.33 -6.75 26.72
N GLY A 105 -12.36 -5.99 27.22
CA GLY A 105 -10.93 -6.13 26.93
C GLY A 105 -10.14 -6.39 28.20
#